data_AF-A0A523VGX6-F1
#
_entry.id   AF-A0A523VGX6-F1
#
_cell.length_a   1.000
_cell.length_b   1.000
_cell.length_c   1.000
_cell.angle_alpha   90.00
_cell.angle_beta   90.00
_cell.angle_gamma   90.00
#
_symmetry.space_group_name_H-M   'P 1'
#
loop_
_entity.id
_entity.type
_entity.pdbx_description
1 polymer ?
#
loop_
_entity_poly.entity_id
_entity_poly.type
_entity_poly.pdbx_seq_one_letter_code
_entity_poly.pdbx_strand_id
1 'polypeptide(L)' 'MSVEKKTKKELLKRVLSMISRGTKLRQSIEHIISANTGALIVIADNDEVLQISNGGFELFCQATPQKIY' A
#
# COMPACT_ATOMS: atom_id res chain seq x y z
N MET A 1 3.32 17.82 19.40
CA MET A 1 3.70 16.40 19.39
C MET A 1 4.77 16.25 18.31
N SER A 2 6.03 16.10 18.70
CA SER A 2 7.16 16.15 17.77
C SER A 2 7.13 14.96 16.83
N VAL A 3 7.00 15.20 15.52
CA VAL A 3 7.13 14.16 14.51
C VAL A 3 8.58 13.70 14.52
N GLU A 4 8.81 12.53 15.12
CA GLU A 4 10.12 11.90 15.17
C GLU A 4 10.60 11.62 13.74
N LYS A 5 11.70 12.26 13.34
CA LYS A 5 12.27 12.14 11.99
C LYS A 5 12.82 10.72 11.83
N LYS A 6 12.00 9.79 11.33
CA LYS A 6 12.45 8.41 11.05
C LYS A 6 13.60 8.44 10.06
N THR A 7 14.65 7.72 10.39
CA THR A 7 15.81 7.58 9.51
C THR A 7 15.41 6.81 8.25
N LYS A 8 16.10 7.07 7.12
CA LYS A 8 15.85 6.36 5.85
C LYS A 8 15.90 4.84 6.02
N LYS A 9 16.76 4.34 6.90
CA LYS A 9 16.91 2.91 7.22
C LYS A 9 15.66 2.33 7.90
N GLU A 10 15.05 3.06 8.82
CA GLU A 10 13.82 2.63 9.51
C GLU A 10 12.62 2.64 8.58
N LEU A 11 12.51 3.65 7.71
CA LEU A 11 11.48 3.71 6.68
C LEU A 11 11.59 2.52 5.73
N LEU A 12 12.80 2.27 5.22
CA LEU A 12 13.05 1.12 4.34
C LEU A 12 12.71 -0.20 5.05
N LYS A 13 13.14 -0.38 6.31
CA LYS A 13 12.84 -1.57 7.09
C LYS A 13 11.33 -1.78 7.24
N ARG A 14 10.58 -0.70 7.54
CA ARG A 14 9.11 -0.76 7.66
C ARG A 14 8.46 -1.17 6.34
N VAL A 15 8.86 -0.56 5.23
CA VAL A 15 8.32 -0.88 3.90
C VAL A 15 8.60 -2.35 3.55
N LEU A 16 9.85 -2.80 3.72
CA LEU A 16 10.24 -4.19 3.48
C LEU A 16 9.44 -5.18 4.34
N SER A 17 9.19 -4.85 5.61
CA SER A 17 8.35 -5.68 6.47
C SER A 17 6.91 -5.78 5.96
N MET A 18 6.34 -4.70 5.41
CA MET A 18 4.97 -4.71 4.87
C MET A 18 4.83 -5.55 3.60
N ILE A 19 5.87 -5.63 2.77
CA ILE A 19 5.88 -6.43 1.53
C ILE A 19 6.61 -7.78 1.69
N SER A 20 6.94 -8.18 2.92
CA SER A 20 7.62 -9.44 3.18
C SER A 20 6.72 -10.65 2.92
N ARG A 21 7.32 -11.82 2.70
CA ARG A 21 6.57 -13.06 2.44
C ARG A 21 5.61 -13.38 3.60
N GLY A 22 4.39 -13.78 3.27
CA GLY A 22 3.34 -14.08 4.25
C GLY A 22 2.48 -12.88 4.66
N THR A 23 2.82 -11.65 4.24
CA THR A 23 1.90 -10.51 4.44
C THR A 23 0.78 -10.52 3.40
N LYS A 24 -0.39 -9.99 3.79
CA LYS A 24 -1.52 -9.82 2.87
C LYS A 24 -1.14 -8.98 1.64
N LEU A 25 -0.39 -7.90 1.84
CA LEU A 25 0.03 -7.02 0.73
C LEU A 25 0.96 -7.75 -0.25
N ARG A 26 1.88 -8.59 0.25
CA ARG A 26 2.74 -9.40 -0.61
C ARG A 26 1.93 -10.42 -1.43
N GLN A 27 0.93 -11.06 -0.81
CA GLN A 27 0.03 -11.96 -1.51
C GLN A 27 -0.77 -11.24 -2.61
N SER A 28 -1.29 -10.04 -2.35
CA SER A 28 -1.96 -9.23 -3.39
C SER A 28 -1.04 -8.97 -4.58
N ILE A 29 0.21 -8.56 -4.31
CA ILE A 29 1.22 -8.28 -5.35
C ILE A 29 1.52 -9.54 -6.15
N GLU A 30 1.62 -10.70 -5.49
CA GLU A 30 1.82 -11.99 -6.17
C GLU A 30 0.64 -12.32 -7.10
N HIS A 31 -0.61 -12.12 -6.67
CA HIS A 31 -1.78 -12.32 -7.53
C HIS A 31 -1.77 -11.39 -8.75
N ILE A 32 -1.49 -10.10 -8.56
CA ILE A 32 -1.39 -9.10 -9.64
C ILE A 32 -0.37 -9.53 -10.70
N ILE A 33 0.82 -9.96 -10.26
CA ILE A 33 1.90 -10.43 -11.14
C ILE A 33 1.50 -11.74 -11.84
N SER A 34 0.92 -12.70 -11.10
CA SER A 34 0.47 -13.99 -11.67
C SER A 34 -0.61 -13.82 -12.73
N ALA A 35 -1.42 -12.77 -12.63
CA ALA A 35 -2.42 -12.42 -13.64
C ALA A 35 -1.86 -11.59 -14.82
N ASN A 36 -0.56 -11.31 -14.85
CA ASN A 36 0.09 -10.43 -15.83
C ASN A 36 -0.51 -9.02 -15.88
N THR A 37 -0.94 -8.51 -14.72
CA THR A 37 -1.50 -7.15 -14.59
C THR A 37 -0.51 -6.21 -13.93
N GLY A 38 -0.60 -4.92 -14.26
CA GLY A 38 0.12 -3.86 -13.56
C GLY A 38 -0.73 -3.24 -12.45
N ALA A 39 -0.07 -2.64 -11.45
CA ALA A 39 -0.77 -1.90 -10.40
C ALA A 39 0.11 -0.75 -9.87
N LEU A 40 -0.54 0.33 -9.45
CA LEU A 40 0.05 1.40 -8.63
C LEU A 40 -0.66 1.42 -7.28
N ILE A 41 0.05 1.03 -6.22
CA ILE A 41 -0.52 0.92 -4.87
C ILE A 41 0.00 2.09 -4.03
N VAL A 42 -0.93 2.95 -3.59
CA VAL A 42 -0.64 4.05 -2.66
C VAL A 42 -1.07 3.64 -1.26
N ILE A 43 -0.17 3.80 -0.28
CA ILE A 43 -0.43 3.47 1.13
C ILE A 43 -0.41 4.77 1.94
N ALA A 44 -1.55 5.45 1.98
CA ALA A 44 -1.76 6.64 2.77
C ALA A 44 -3.26 6.91 2.91
N ASP A 45 -3.64 7.52 4.02
CA ASP A 45 -5.00 7.95 4.35
C ASP A 45 -5.02 9.43 4.78
N ASN A 46 -4.00 10.20 4.40
CA ASN A 46 -3.88 11.61 4.76
C ASN A 46 -4.50 12.53 3.69
N ASP A 47 -4.92 13.71 4.13
CA ASP A 47 -5.55 14.72 3.27
C ASP A 47 -4.67 15.07 2.06
N GLU A 48 -3.35 15.15 2.24
CA GLU A 48 -2.41 15.45 1.15
C GLU A 48 -2.53 14.47 -0.02
N VAL A 49 -2.72 13.18 0.25
CA VAL A 49 -2.88 12.15 -0.79
C VAL A 49 -4.29 12.20 -1.40
N LEU A 50 -5.30 12.49 -0.60
CA LEU A 50 -6.67 12.65 -1.09
C LEU A 50 -6.80 13.86 -2.03
N GLN A 51 -6.10 14.96 -1.73
CA GLN A 51 -6.12 16.17 -2.56
C GLN A 51 -5.49 15.99 -3.95
N ILE A 52 -4.56 15.04 -4.10
CA ILE A 52 -3.94 14.72 -5.41
C ILE A 52 -4.65 13.57 -6.14
N SER A 53 -5.60 12.91 -5.49
CA SER A 53 -6.34 11.79 -6.06
C SER A 53 -7.55 12.30 -6.84
N ASN A 54 -7.51 12.17 -8.17
CA ASN A 54 -8.61 12.59 -9.05
C ASN A 54 -9.31 11.38 -9.68
N GLY A 55 -10.63 11.28 -9.52
CA GLY A 55 -11.46 10.23 -10.10
C GLY A 55 -11.49 8.93 -9.29
N GLY A 56 -11.97 7.84 -9.90
CA GLY A 56 -12.11 6.54 -9.26
C GLY A 56 -13.37 6.38 -8.42
N PHE A 57 -13.34 5.45 -7.46
CA PHE A 57 -14.47 5.12 -6.57
C PHE A 57 -13.99 4.91 -5.14
N GLU A 58 -14.70 5.49 -4.18
CA GLU A 58 -14.51 5.17 -2.77
C GLU A 58 -15.21 3.86 -2.43
N LEU A 59 -14.43 2.85 -2.02
CA LEU A 59 -14.95 1.51 -1.73
C LEU A 59 -15.30 1.28 -0.25
N PHE A 60 -14.80 2.15 0.65
CA PHE A 60 -14.97 2.06 2.11
C PHE A 60 -14.96 0.62 2.68
N CYS A 61 -13.98 -0.18 2.27
CA CYS A 61 -13.93 -1.60 2.64
C CYS A 61 -12.55 -2.02 3.15
N GLN A 62 -12.53 -3.12 3.91
CA GLN A 62 -11.27 -3.72 4.33
C GLN A 62 -10.50 -4.27 3.13
N ALA A 63 -9.21 -3.92 3.07
CA ALA A 63 -8.27 -4.44 2.11
C ALA A 63 -7.97 -5.93 2.36
N THR A 64 -8.25 -6.76 1.36
CA THR A 64 -7.93 -8.20 1.34
C THR A 64 -7.16 -8.54 0.06
N PRO A 65 -6.33 -9.59 0.04
CA PRO A 65 -5.60 -9.97 -1.17
C PRO A 65 -6.47 -10.11 -2.42
N GLN A 66 -7.67 -10.66 -2.27
CA GLN A 66 -8.65 -10.91 -3.33
C GLN A 66 -9.47 -9.68 -3.75
N LYS A 67 -9.33 -8.55 -3.04
CA LYS A 67 -10.01 -7.28 -3.39
C LYS A 67 -9.03 -6.26 -3.98
N ILE A 68 -7.74 -6.42 -3.68
CA ILE A 68 -6.67 -5.59 -4.25
C ILE A 68 -6.32 -6.10 -5.65
N TYR A 69 -6.34 -7.43 -5.83
CA TYR A 69 -6.44 -8.06 -7.14
C TYR A 69 -7.91 -8.01 -7.60
#